data_AF-A0A7K1G1M8-F1
#
_entry.id   AF-A0A7K1G1M8-F1
#
_cell.length_a   1.000
_cell.length_b   1.000
_cell.length_c   1.000
_cell.angle_alpha   90.00
_cell.angle_beta   90.00
_cell.angle_gamma   90.00
#
_symmetry.space_group_name_H-M   'P 1'
#
loop_
_entity.id
_entity.type
_entity.pdbx_description
1 polymer ?
#
loop_
_entity_poly.entity_id
_entity_poly.type
_entity_poly.pdbx_seq_one_letter_code
_entity_poly.pdbx_strand_id
1 'polypeptide(L)'
;MKIKFLLVTLLISVIGFSQSVNDFKAVIIPLKYEFLKTENQYRLATMTKSNLIKAGFTAFYTNEEIPAEYSDRCQLLYVDVKKESGFLVTKLFVEFKDCFGKVVYTSEIGKSKEKDYEVAYKESLDLAFVSINKLHYKYNGKVVATTSKISPSAASVAVQTVAVATTPPVADISDPNLLYAQPTENGYQLIDKTPKVVMKLLKTSRPDSFIAIKDGVQGSLNAKDNQWFFEYYQNDKLVSEKVSVKF
;
A
#
# COMPACT_ATOMS: atom_id res chain seq x y z
N MET A 1 8.70 11.56 47.29
CA MET A 1 9.23 12.28 46.10
C MET A 1 9.62 11.36 44.94
N LYS A 2 10.17 10.16 45.20
CA LYS A 2 10.58 9.19 44.15
C LYS A 2 9.45 8.73 43.21
N ILE A 3 8.26 8.44 43.74
CA ILE A 3 7.09 8.03 42.93
C ILE A 3 6.57 9.14 41.99
N LYS A 4 6.60 10.40 42.43
CA LYS A 4 6.20 11.54 41.60
C LYS A 4 7.19 11.77 40.45
N PHE A 5 8.48 11.51 40.69
CA PHE A 5 9.52 11.60 39.65
C PHE A 5 9.43 10.45 38.64
N LEU A 6 9.03 9.26 39.09
CA LEU A 6 8.82 8.06 38.26
C LEU A 6 7.60 8.19 37.34
N LEU A 7 6.52 8.83 37.82
CA LEU A 7 5.33 9.15 37.01
C LEU A 7 5.62 10.19 35.91
N VAL A 8 6.51 11.16 36.16
CA VAL A 8 6.90 12.17 35.16
C VAL A 8 7.79 11.56 34.07
N THR A 9 8.68 10.62 34.41
CA THR A 9 9.53 9.94 33.42
C THR A 9 8.75 8.98 32.52
N LEU A 10 7.69 8.34 33.04
CA LEU A 10 6.81 7.48 32.25
C LEU A 10 5.96 8.25 31.20
N LEU A 11 5.65 9.52 31.46
CA LEU A 11 4.89 10.36 30.52
C LEU A 11 5.75 10.84 29.33
N ILE A 12 7.07 10.94 29.49
CA ILE A 12 7.99 11.45 28.46
C ILE A 12 8.39 10.36 27.44
N SER A 13 8.26 9.08 27.79
CA SER A 13 8.60 7.98 26.86
C SER A 13 7.59 7.75 25.73
N VAL A 14 6.46 8.48 25.69
CA VAL A 14 5.40 8.31 24.68
C VAL A 14 5.46 9.38 23.58
N ILE A 15 6.59 10.08 23.40
CA ILE A 15 6.79 10.94 22.22
C ILE A 15 7.03 10.02 21.02
N GLY A 16 5.95 9.43 20.50
CA GLY A 16 5.95 8.69 19.25
C GLY A 16 6.33 9.61 18.10
N PHE A 17 7.17 9.12 17.18
CA PHE A 17 7.44 9.78 15.92
C PHE A 17 6.12 9.93 15.15
N SER A 18 5.50 11.11 15.22
CA SER A 18 4.36 11.44 14.39
C SER A 18 4.88 11.75 12.99
N GLN A 19 4.41 11.01 11.99
CA GLN A 19 4.66 11.33 10.59
C GLN A 19 3.80 12.54 10.24
N SER A 20 4.42 13.59 9.74
CA SER A 20 3.73 14.79 9.29
C SER A 20 3.34 14.64 7.82
N VAL A 21 2.22 15.24 7.42
CA VAL A 21 1.81 15.35 6.01
C VAL A 21 2.91 15.99 5.15
N ASN A 22 3.72 16.88 5.75
CA ASN A 22 4.83 17.57 5.08
C ASN A 22 6.05 16.69 4.77
N ASP A 23 6.09 15.46 5.30
CA ASP A 23 7.19 14.51 5.08
C ASP A 23 7.09 13.79 3.72
N PHE A 24 5.97 13.95 3.01
CA PHE A 24 5.69 13.26 1.74
C PHE A 24 5.74 14.24 0.57
N LYS A 25 6.18 13.79 -0.59
CA LYS A 25 6.43 14.64 -1.78
C LYS A 25 5.19 14.91 -2.61
N ALA A 26 4.33 13.90 -2.75
CA ALA A 26 3.15 13.96 -3.60
C ALA A 26 2.00 13.13 -3.04
N VAL A 27 0.82 13.34 -3.61
CA VAL A 27 -0.42 12.69 -3.21
C VAL A 27 -1.02 11.90 -4.37
N ILE A 28 -1.43 10.67 -4.11
CA ILE A 28 -2.09 9.77 -5.04
C ILE A 28 -3.59 9.74 -4.75
N ILE A 29 -4.38 9.97 -5.79
CA ILE A 29 -5.83 10.12 -5.73
C ILE A 29 -6.49 8.93 -6.43
N PRO A 30 -7.37 8.16 -5.76
CA PRO A 30 -8.12 7.10 -6.41
C PRO A 30 -9.16 7.70 -7.35
N LEU A 31 -9.39 7.03 -8.49
CA LEU A 31 -10.45 7.43 -9.40
C LEU A 31 -11.86 7.16 -8.85
N LYS A 32 -11.99 6.27 -7.86
CA LYS A 32 -13.27 5.91 -7.28
C LYS A 32 -13.16 5.82 -5.76
N TYR A 33 -14.12 6.45 -5.08
CA TYR A 33 -14.29 6.31 -3.63
C TYR A 33 -15.29 5.19 -3.31
N GLU A 34 -15.11 4.58 -2.14
CA GLU A 34 -15.89 3.41 -1.69
C GLU A 34 -17.40 3.64 -1.70
N PHE A 35 -17.85 4.86 -1.37
CA PHE A 35 -19.27 5.22 -1.31
C PHE A 35 -19.88 5.57 -2.68
N LEU A 36 -19.08 5.59 -3.75
CA LEU A 36 -19.52 5.91 -5.11
C LEU A 36 -19.68 4.64 -5.95
N LYS A 37 -20.56 4.70 -6.95
CA LYS A 37 -20.85 3.56 -7.83
C LYS A 37 -19.88 3.53 -9.01
N THR A 38 -19.60 4.68 -9.61
CA THR A 38 -18.76 4.82 -10.80
C THR A 38 -17.50 5.63 -10.50
N GLU A 39 -16.50 5.48 -11.37
CA GLU A 39 -15.30 6.32 -11.33
C GLU A 39 -15.65 7.79 -11.52
N ASN A 40 -15.00 8.64 -10.74
CA ASN A 40 -15.12 10.08 -10.72
C ASN A 40 -16.57 10.59 -10.73
N GLN A 41 -17.49 9.82 -10.12
CA GLN A 41 -18.90 10.21 -10.00
C GLN A 41 -19.00 11.57 -9.30
N TYR A 42 -19.85 12.46 -9.81
CA TYR A 42 -19.97 13.85 -9.36
C TYR A 42 -18.68 14.68 -9.47
N ARG A 43 -17.69 14.19 -10.22
CA ARG A 43 -16.36 14.78 -10.40
C ARG A 43 -15.54 14.90 -9.12
N LEU A 44 -15.80 14.05 -8.12
CA LEU A 44 -15.14 14.17 -6.81
C LEU A 44 -13.63 13.91 -6.88
N ALA A 45 -13.14 12.98 -7.69
CA ALA A 45 -11.70 12.75 -7.85
C ALA A 45 -11.03 13.98 -8.49
N THR A 46 -11.68 14.56 -9.52
CA THR A 46 -11.22 15.82 -10.14
C THR A 46 -11.19 16.97 -9.15
N MET A 47 -12.22 17.10 -8.31
CA MET A 47 -12.29 18.17 -7.32
C MET A 47 -11.24 17.98 -6.22
N THR A 48 -11.00 16.74 -5.81
CA THR A 48 -9.93 16.36 -4.87
C THR A 48 -8.56 16.77 -5.42
N LYS A 49 -8.28 16.46 -6.70
CA LYS A 49 -7.03 16.89 -7.36
C LYS A 49 -6.90 18.40 -7.39
N SER A 50 -7.95 19.12 -7.80
CA SER A 50 -7.94 20.58 -7.83
C SER A 50 -7.69 21.19 -6.45
N ASN A 51 -8.35 20.68 -5.41
CA ASN A 51 -8.20 21.20 -4.06
C ASN A 51 -6.82 20.88 -3.46
N LEU A 52 -6.25 19.71 -3.74
CA LEU A 52 -4.88 19.37 -3.34
C LEU A 52 -3.84 20.29 -4.01
N ILE A 53 -3.98 20.55 -5.31
CA ILE A 53 -3.09 21.46 -6.04
C ILE A 53 -3.19 22.88 -5.45
N LYS A 54 -4.41 23.36 -5.15
CA LYS A 54 -4.62 24.66 -4.47
C LYS A 54 -3.98 24.69 -3.07
N ALA A 55 -3.99 23.58 -2.36
CA ALA A 55 -3.35 23.42 -1.06
C ALA A 55 -1.82 23.30 -1.13
N GLY A 56 -1.22 23.28 -2.33
CA GLY A 56 0.23 23.23 -2.55
C GLY A 56 0.82 21.83 -2.76
N PHE A 57 -0.01 20.80 -2.86
CA PHE A 57 0.46 19.44 -3.11
C PHE A 57 0.68 19.18 -4.60
N THR A 58 1.71 18.41 -4.93
CA THR A 58 1.77 17.68 -6.20
C THR A 58 0.83 16.49 -6.11
N ALA A 59 -0.10 16.34 -7.06
CA ALA A 59 -1.11 15.29 -6.98
C ALA A 59 -1.31 14.57 -8.32
N PHE A 60 -1.45 13.24 -8.27
CA PHE A 60 -1.62 12.35 -9.42
C PHE A 60 -2.78 11.38 -9.18
N TYR A 61 -3.58 11.05 -10.20
CA TYR A 61 -4.51 9.92 -10.11
C TYR A 61 -3.75 8.60 -10.11
N THR A 62 -4.37 7.56 -9.57
CA THR A 62 -3.82 6.20 -9.52
C THR A 62 -3.48 5.59 -10.88
N ASN A 63 -4.07 6.08 -11.97
CA ASN A 63 -3.88 5.57 -13.32
C ASN A 63 -3.10 6.53 -14.23
N GLU A 64 -2.56 7.62 -13.68
CA GLU A 64 -1.70 8.54 -14.43
C GLU A 64 -0.26 8.02 -14.48
N GLU A 65 0.46 8.38 -15.53
CA GLU A 65 1.91 8.17 -15.59
C GLU A 65 2.60 9.12 -14.61
N ILE A 66 3.24 8.56 -13.58
CA ILE A 66 3.91 9.31 -12.53
C ILE A 66 5.40 9.46 -12.91
N PRO A 67 5.97 10.69 -12.88
CA PRO A 67 7.39 10.89 -13.16
C PRO A 67 8.31 10.07 -12.24
N ALA A 68 9.45 9.63 -12.76
CA ALA A 68 10.40 8.78 -12.04
C ALA A 68 10.89 9.37 -10.70
N GLU A 69 10.83 10.69 -10.52
CA GLU A 69 11.12 11.39 -9.26
C GLU A 69 10.25 10.93 -8.08
N TYR A 70 9.05 10.42 -8.36
CA TYR A 70 8.06 9.96 -7.39
C TYR A 70 7.94 8.43 -7.35
N SER A 71 8.98 7.69 -7.77
CA SER A 71 8.95 6.21 -7.83
C SER A 71 8.85 5.54 -6.45
N ASP A 72 9.37 6.19 -5.40
CA ASP A 72 9.32 5.64 -4.04
C ASP A 72 7.92 5.81 -3.45
N ARG A 73 7.22 4.68 -3.28
CA ARG A 73 5.86 4.61 -2.75
C ARG A 73 5.71 5.23 -1.36
N CYS A 74 6.73 5.16 -0.51
CA CYS A 74 6.65 5.68 0.85
C CYS A 74 6.98 7.17 0.96
N GLN A 75 7.37 7.80 -0.16
CA GLN A 75 7.42 9.25 -0.29
C GLN A 75 6.08 9.82 -0.78
N LEU A 76 5.08 8.97 -1.04
CA LEU A 76 3.75 9.36 -1.50
C LEU A 76 2.72 9.20 -0.39
N LEU A 77 1.76 10.12 -0.38
CA LEU A 77 0.53 9.97 0.39
C LEU A 77 -0.57 9.42 -0.50
N TYR A 78 -1.45 8.63 0.09
CA TYR A 78 -2.66 8.14 -0.56
C TYR A 78 -3.83 8.85 0.07
N VAL A 79 -4.56 9.64 -0.72
CA VAL A 79 -5.76 10.32 -0.24
C VAL A 79 -6.98 9.43 -0.44
N ASP A 80 -7.88 9.43 0.52
CA ASP A 80 -9.18 8.80 0.41
C ASP A 80 -10.26 9.75 0.91
N VAL A 81 -11.44 9.70 0.30
CA VAL A 81 -12.60 10.48 0.74
C VAL A 81 -13.58 9.50 1.34
N LYS A 82 -13.90 9.70 2.61
CA LYS A 82 -14.83 8.86 3.36
C LYS A 82 -16.14 9.60 3.59
N LYS A 83 -17.23 8.82 3.58
CA LYS A 83 -18.57 9.29 3.90
C LYS A 83 -18.94 8.84 5.31
N GLU A 84 -19.34 9.78 6.15
CA GLU A 84 -19.91 9.48 7.47
C GLU A 84 -21.44 9.44 7.38
N SER A 85 -22.06 8.56 8.16
CA SER A 85 -23.52 8.53 8.28
C SER A 85 -24.06 9.80 8.95
N GLY A 86 -25.20 10.27 8.45
CA GLY A 86 -25.90 11.44 8.98
C GLY A 86 -27.37 11.43 8.58
N PHE A 87 -28.25 11.80 9.52
CA PHE A 87 -29.67 11.92 9.24
C PHE A 87 -29.94 13.20 8.45
N LEU A 88 -30.42 13.08 7.21
CA LEU A 88 -30.73 14.19 6.28
C LEU A 88 -29.55 15.16 6.05
N VAL A 89 -28.31 14.71 6.29
CA VAL A 89 -27.10 15.50 6.12
C VAL A 89 -26.05 14.62 5.48
N THR A 90 -25.46 15.11 4.41
CA THR A 90 -24.28 14.51 3.77
C THR A 90 -23.05 14.95 4.53
N LYS A 91 -22.17 14.01 4.87
CA LYS A 91 -20.92 14.29 5.58
C LYS A 91 -19.78 13.60 4.87
N LEU A 92 -18.77 14.38 4.49
CA LEU A 92 -17.52 13.86 3.91
C LEU A 92 -16.34 14.33 4.73
N PHE A 93 -15.31 13.50 4.79
CA PHE A 93 -14.00 13.84 5.32
C PHE A 93 -12.92 13.16 4.48
N VAL A 94 -11.71 13.68 4.57
CA VAL A 94 -10.56 13.27 3.76
C VAL A 94 -9.51 12.67 4.68
N GLU A 95 -8.98 11.51 4.30
CA GLU A 95 -7.88 10.84 4.99
C GLU A 95 -6.65 10.84 4.09
N PHE A 96 -5.49 11.17 4.65
CA PHE A 96 -4.21 10.86 4.03
C PHE A 96 -3.63 9.62 4.70
N LYS A 97 -3.15 8.69 3.88
CA LYS A 97 -2.56 7.42 4.30
C LYS A 97 -1.12 7.32 3.79
N ASP A 98 -0.27 6.66 4.55
CA ASP A 98 1.06 6.30 4.09
C ASP A 98 1.03 5.09 3.15
N CYS A 99 2.20 4.65 2.69
CA CYS A 99 2.37 3.47 1.84
C CYS A 99 1.92 2.15 2.49
N PHE A 100 1.80 2.11 3.82
CA PHE A 100 1.33 0.96 4.59
C PHE A 100 -0.18 1.03 4.87
N GLY A 101 -0.87 2.07 4.39
CA GLY A 101 -2.29 2.29 4.62
C GLY A 101 -2.63 2.89 5.99
N LYS A 102 -1.63 3.32 6.76
CA LYS A 102 -1.83 3.97 8.05
C LYS A 102 -2.26 5.42 7.82
N VAL A 103 -3.34 5.83 8.49
CA VAL A 103 -3.83 7.21 8.43
C VAL A 103 -2.84 8.14 9.12
N VAL A 104 -2.26 9.07 8.37
CA VAL A 104 -1.35 10.11 8.87
C VAL A 104 -2.07 11.41 9.19
N TYR A 105 -3.20 11.67 8.52
CA TYR A 105 -4.03 12.85 8.77
C TYR A 105 -5.48 12.59 8.38
N THR A 106 -6.38 13.17 9.16
CA THR A 106 -7.82 13.19 8.89
C THR A 106 -8.30 14.64 8.94
N SER A 107 -9.03 15.05 7.91
CA SER A 107 -9.60 16.39 7.82
C SER A 107 -10.74 16.59 8.83
N GLU A 108 -11.10 17.85 9.06
CA GLU A 108 -12.41 18.18 9.62
C GLU A 108 -13.53 17.65 8.71
N ILE A 109 -14.68 17.32 9.31
CA ILE A 109 -15.84 16.83 8.57
C ILE A 109 -16.56 18.00 7.90
N GLY A 110 -16.62 17.97 6.57
CA GLY A 110 -17.48 18.86 5.80
C GLY A 110 -18.91 18.30 5.73
N LYS A 111 -19.90 19.17 5.85
CA LYS A 111 -21.31 18.79 5.98
C LYS A 111 -22.18 19.63 5.05
N SER A 112 -23.07 18.99 4.32
CA SER A 112 -24.09 19.65 3.49
C SER A 112 -25.49 19.15 3.84
N LYS A 113 -26.45 20.08 3.84
CA LYS A 113 -27.88 19.82 4.03
C LYS A 113 -28.65 19.75 2.71
N GLU A 114 -27.96 19.91 1.59
CA GLU A 114 -28.57 19.82 0.27
C GLU A 114 -29.09 18.41 0.01
N LYS A 115 -30.23 18.35 -0.70
CA LYS A 115 -30.87 17.07 -1.05
C LYS A 115 -30.36 16.50 -2.36
N ASP A 116 -29.85 17.36 -3.24
CA ASP A 116 -29.19 16.92 -4.47
C ASP A 116 -27.81 16.34 -4.12
N TYR A 117 -27.57 15.08 -4.50
CA TYR A 117 -26.34 14.38 -4.14
C TYR A 117 -25.08 15.00 -4.75
N GLU A 118 -25.16 15.51 -5.98
CA GLU A 118 -24.00 16.13 -6.63
C GLU A 118 -23.58 17.39 -5.89
N VAL A 119 -24.56 18.25 -5.58
CA VAL A 119 -24.33 19.48 -4.82
C VAL A 119 -23.84 19.15 -3.41
N ALA A 120 -24.53 18.25 -2.71
CA ALA A 120 -24.22 17.92 -1.34
C ALA A 120 -22.82 17.30 -1.16
N TYR A 121 -22.40 16.43 -2.09
CA TYR A 121 -21.05 15.85 -2.05
C TYR A 121 -19.97 16.87 -2.41
N LYS A 122 -20.20 17.75 -3.38
CA LYS A 122 -19.23 18.80 -3.71
C LYS A 122 -19.06 19.76 -2.54
N GLU A 123 -20.14 20.28 -1.98
CA GLU A 123 -20.10 21.20 -0.84
C GLU A 123 -19.43 20.56 0.38
N SER A 124 -19.80 19.32 0.72
CA SER A 124 -19.18 18.61 1.84
C SER A 124 -17.68 18.38 1.62
N LEU A 125 -17.25 18.09 0.40
CA LEU A 125 -15.85 17.88 0.08
C LEU A 125 -15.06 19.21 0.18
N ASP A 126 -15.58 20.30 -0.37
CA ASP A 126 -14.92 21.61 -0.26
C ASP A 126 -14.76 22.06 1.20
N LEU A 127 -15.79 21.85 2.02
CA LEU A 127 -15.73 22.13 3.46
C LEU A 127 -14.69 21.25 4.19
N ALA A 128 -14.55 19.99 3.82
CA ALA A 128 -13.52 19.12 4.40
C ALA A 128 -12.10 19.65 4.09
N PHE A 129 -11.89 20.15 2.86
CA PHE A 129 -10.62 20.72 2.41
C PHE A 129 -10.25 22.03 3.11
N VAL A 130 -11.16 22.73 3.77
CA VAL A 130 -10.84 23.93 4.58
C VAL A 130 -9.77 23.62 5.62
N SER A 131 -9.87 22.48 6.31
CA SER A 131 -8.89 22.05 7.31
C SER A 131 -7.53 21.66 6.70
N ILE A 132 -7.55 21.07 5.50
CA ILE A 132 -6.33 20.70 4.76
C ILE A 132 -5.59 21.96 4.30
N ASN A 133 -6.31 22.96 3.78
CA ASN A 133 -5.74 24.23 3.36
C ASN A 133 -5.04 24.96 4.52
N LYS A 134 -5.59 24.86 5.75
CA LYS A 134 -4.98 25.42 6.97
C LYS A 134 -3.65 24.77 7.36
N LEU A 135 -3.33 23.58 6.83
CA LEU A 135 -2.03 22.93 7.08
C LEU A 135 -0.88 23.69 6.44
N HIS A 136 -1.16 24.51 5.41
CA HIS A 136 -0.14 25.19 4.61
C HIS A 136 0.99 24.24 4.22
N TYR A 137 0.61 23.16 3.55
CA TYR A 137 1.54 22.10 3.20
C TYR A 137 2.76 22.66 2.48
N LYS A 138 3.93 22.23 2.95
CA LYS A 138 5.21 22.53 2.34
C LYS A 138 6.12 21.34 2.59
N TYR A 139 6.52 20.69 1.51
CA TYR A 139 7.43 19.56 1.59
C TYR A 139 8.72 19.98 2.31
N ASN A 140 9.09 19.24 3.34
CA ASN A 140 10.20 19.58 4.23
C ASN A 140 11.54 18.94 3.82
N GLY A 141 11.59 18.25 2.67
CA GLY A 141 12.82 17.63 2.17
C GLY A 141 13.22 16.34 2.89
N LYS A 142 12.43 15.87 3.87
CA LYS A 142 12.75 14.63 4.58
C LYS A 142 12.48 13.43 3.67
N VAL A 143 13.50 12.59 3.51
CA VAL A 143 13.30 11.23 3.05
C VAL A 143 12.73 10.47 4.25
N VAL A 144 11.51 9.93 4.13
CA VAL A 144 10.84 9.17 5.19
C VAL A 144 11.69 7.93 5.49
N ALA A 145 12.59 8.03 6.46
CA ALA A 145 13.45 6.94 6.87
C ALA A 145 12.60 5.90 7.62
N THR A 146 12.44 4.72 7.02
CA THR A 146 11.85 3.55 7.66
C THR A 146 12.74 3.12 8.82
N THR A 147 12.47 3.64 10.02
CA THR A 147 13.08 3.14 11.25
C THR A 147 12.35 1.87 11.68
N SER A 148 12.61 0.78 10.95
CA SER A 148 12.38 -0.57 11.48
C SER A 148 13.39 -0.80 12.60
N LYS A 149 12.99 -0.54 13.84
CA LYS A 149 13.68 -1.07 15.03
C LYS A 149 13.59 -2.59 14.98
N ILE A 150 14.61 -3.24 14.42
CA ILE A 150 14.86 -4.67 14.63
C ILE A 150 15.83 -4.77 15.81
N SER A 151 15.30 -5.22 16.94
CA SER A 151 16.11 -5.70 18.08
C SER A 151 16.86 -6.96 17.64
N PRO A 152 18.16 -7.10 17.95
CA PRO A 152 18.94 -8.25 17.51
C PRO A 152 18.66 -9.45 18.41
N SER A 153 17.98 -10.47 17.87
CA SER A 153 18.09 -11.83 18.40
C SER A 153 19.07 -12.58 17.51
N ALA A 154 20.22 -12.90 18.09
CA ALA A 154 21.26 -13.70 17.47
C ALA A 154 20.75 -15.09 17.09
N ALA A 155 20.97 -15.50 15.85
CA ALA A 155 21.24 -16.88 15.47
C ALA A 155 22.07 -16.86 14.19
N SER A 156 23.34 -17.18 14.35
CA SER A 156 24.34 -17.36 13.31
C SER A 156 23.97 -18.50 12.36
N VAL A 157 24.01 -18.27 11.05
CA VAL A 157 24.45 -19.31 10.10
C VAL A 157 25.26 -18.66 9.00
N ALA A 158 26.41 -19.27 8.74
CA ALA A 158 27.50 -18.78 7.92
C ALA A 158 27.16 -18.67 6.43
N VAL A 159 27.80 -17.69 5.82
CA VAL A 159 27.88 -17.42 4.38
C VAL A 159 28.64 -18.56 3.69
N GLN A 160 28.05 -19.15 2.65
CA GLN A 160 28.81 -19.77 1.57
C GLN A 160 28.39 -19.14 0.24
N THR A 161 29.34 -18.43 -0.35
CA THR A 161 29.36 -18.00 -1.75
C THR A 161 29.74 -19.18 -2.63
N VAL A 162 28.92 -19.52 -3.63
CA VAL A 162 29.41 -20.25 -4.81
C VAL A 162 28.77 -19.68 -6.07
N ALA A 163 29.63 -19.50 -7.06
CA ALA A 163 29.44 -18.82 -8.32
C ALA A 163 28.59 -19.59 -9.34
N VAL A 164 28.19 -18.81 -10.35
CA VAL A 164 27.43 -19.12 -11.56
C VAL A 164 28.00 -20.31 -12.36
N ALA A 165 27.11 -21.20 -12.84
CA ALA A 165 27.34 -21.97 -14.06
C ALA A 165 26.01 -22.29 -14.77
N THR A 166 25.93 -21.88 -16.03
CA THR A 166 24.88 -22.09 -17.03
C THR A 166 24.98 -23.50 -17.64
N THR A 167 23.88 -24.26 -17.75
CA THR A 167 23.37 -24.94 -18.97
C THR A 167 22.21 -25.92 -18.67
N PRO A 168 21.27 -26.16 -19.63
CA PRO A 168 20.04 -26.98 -19.50
C PRO A 168 20.25 -28.42 -20.07
N PRO A 169 19.24 -29.32 -20.26
CA PRO A 169 17.83 -29.38 -19.83
C PRO A 169 17.46 -30.73 -19.13
N VAL A 170 16.16 -31.00 -19.04
CA VAL A 170 15.44 -32.28 -18.78
C VAL A 170 14.79 -32.39 -17.40
N ALA A 171 13.47 -32.54 -17.46
CA ALA A 171 12.57 -32.78 -16.35
C ALA A 171 12.81 -34.18 -15.77
N ASP A 172 12.98 -34.26 -14.45
CA ASP A 172 12.73 -35.50 -13.74
C ASP A 172 12.05 -35.22 -12.39
N ILE A 173 11.13 -36.12 -12.08
CA ILE A 173 10.05 -36.03 -11.10
C ILE A 173 10.56 -36.73 -9.84
N SER A 174 11.23 -35.98 -8.97
CA SER A 174 11.53 -36.38 -7.57
C SER A 174 11.89 -35.16 -6.72
N ASP A 175 11.29 -34.00 -7.01
CA ASP A 175 11.61 -32.77 -6.28
C ASP A 175 10.91 -32.78 -4.90
N PRO A 176 11.66 -32.74 -3.78
CA PRO A 176 11.08 -32.59 -2.45
C PRO A 176 10.30 -31.26 -2.28
N ASN A 177 10.51 -30.28 -3.17
CA ASN A 177 9.86 -28.98 -3.15
C ASN A 177 8.72 -28.83 -4.19
N LEU A 178 8.20 -29.94 -4.73
CA LEU A 178 7.06 -29.91 -5.65
C LEU A 178 5.77 -29.48 -4.93
N LEU A 179 5.16 -28.40 -5.41
CA LEU A 179 3.88 -27.87 -4.94
C LEU A 179 2.73 -28.24 -5.90
N TYR A 180 1.53 -28.39 -5.35
CA TYR A 180 0.30 -28.67 -6.10
C TYR A 180 -0.64 -27.47 -6.03
N ALA A 181 -1.17 -27.03 -7.18
CA ALA A 181 -2.13 -25.94 -7.23
C ALA A 181 -3.56 -26.45 -7.01
N GLN A 182 -4.23 -25.94 -5.99
CA GLN A 182 -5.65 -26.17 -5.74
C GLN A 182 -6.44 -24.93 -6.19
N PRO A 183 -7.47 -25.08 -7.04
CA PRO A 183 -8.27 -23.96 -7.50
C PRO A 183 -9.05 -23.30 -6.35
N THR A 184 -9.21 -21.99 -6.45
CA THR A 184 -10.03 -21.16 -5.55
C THR A 184 -10.88 -20.19 -6.38
N GLU A 185 -11.78 -19.47 -5.72
CA GLU A 185 -12.65 -18.46 -6.36
C GLU A 185 -11.88 -17.44 -7.20
N ASN A 186 -10.71 -16.99 -6.72
CA ASN A 186 -9.93 -15.90 -7.33
C ASN A 186 -8.58 -16.34 -7.93
N GLY A 187 -8.27 -17.64 -7.93
CA GLY A 187 -6.98 -18.14 -8.41
C GLY A 187 -6.66 -19.54 -7.89
N TYR A 188 -5.50 -19.71 -7.27
CA TYR A 188 -5.03 -21.02 -6.76
C TYR A 188 -4.38 -20.90 -5.39
N GLN A 189 -4.33 -21.99 -4.64
CA GLN A 189 -3.47 -22.15 -3.47
C GLN A 189 -2.44 -23.23 -3.78
N LEU A 190 -1.16 -22.96 -3.51
CA LEU A 190 -0.11 -23.95 -3.64
C LEU A 190 0.09 -24.64 -2.31
N ILE A 191 -0.09 -25.96 -2.30
CA ILE A 191 0.11 -26.81 -1.13
C ILE A 191 1.29 -27.75 -1.32
N ASP A 192 1.97 -28.07 -0.23
CA ASP A 192 2.98 -29.13 -0.21
C ASP A 192 2.33 -30.53 -0.06
N LYS A 193 3.16 -31.57 0.07
CA LYS A 193 2.71 -32.96 0.28
C LYS A 193 2.04 -33.20 1.63
N THR A 194 2.11 -32.25 2.57
CA THR A 194 1.52 -32.30 3.91
C THR A 194 0.27 -31.42 4.03
N PRO A 195 -0.52 -31.34 2.95
CA PRO A 195 -1.54 -30.31 2.66
C PRO A 195 -1.36 -28.90 3.22
N LYS A 196 -0.12 -28.46 3.47
CA LYS A 196 0.12 -27.15 4.06
C LYS A 196 0.16 -26.11 2.95
N VAL A 197 -0.57 -25.01 3.14
CA VAL A 197 -0.56 -23.88 2.20
C VAL A 197 0.80 -23.16 2.27
N VAL A 198 1.54 -23.20 1.16
CA VAL A 198 2.86 -22.57 1.01
C VAL A 198 2.74 -21.21 0.31
N MET A 199 1.81 -21.07 -0.64
CA MET A 199 1.65 -19.85 -1.41
C MET A 199 0.20 -19.65 -1.86
N LYS A 200 -0.27 -18.41 -1.96
CA LYS A 200 -1.55 -18.06 -2.56
C LYS A 200 -1.34 -17.34 -3.89
N LEU A 201 -2.09 -17.73 -4.91
CA LEU A 201 -2.05 -17.17 -6.25
C LEU A 201 -3.38 -16.52 -6.61
N LEU A 202 -3.33 -15.30 -7.13
CA LEU A 202 -4.49 -14.60 -7.67
C LEU A 202 -4.32 -14.48 -9.19
N LYS A 203 -5.40 -14.73 -9.93
CA LYS A 203 -5.42 -14.59 -11.38
C LYS A 203 -5.15 -13.15 -11.79
N THR A 204 -4.35 -12.99 -12.84
CA THR A 204 -4.21 -11.72 -13.54
C THR A 204 -4.88 -11.83 -14.92
N SER A 205 -4.86 -10.75 -15.69
CA SER A 205 -5.30 -10.77 -17.09
C SER A 205 -4.39 -11.60 -17.99
N ARG A 206 -3.19 -11.95 -17.51
CA ARG A 206 -2.18 -12.71 -18.23
C ARG A 206 -2.17 -14.18 -17.78
N PRO A 207 -2.31 -15.15 -18.70
CA PRO A 207 -2.33 -16.57 -18.35
C PRO A 207 -0.97 -17.10 -17.88
N ASP A 208 0.12 -16.37 -18.18
CA ASP A 208 1.51 -16.67 -17.84
C ASP A 208 1.98 -15.96 -16.56
N SER A 209 1.09 -15.29 -15.82
CA SER A 209 1.45 -14.53 -14.62
C SER A 209 0.34 -14.54 -13.56
N PHE A 210 0.73 -14.80 -12.31
CA PHE A 210 -0.14 -14.71 -11.14
C PHE A 210 0.42 -13.70 -10.15
N ILE A 211 -0.46 -13.01 -9.40
CA ILE A 211 -0.02 -12.33 -8.19
C ILE A 211 0.17 -13.40 -7.12
N ALA A 212 1.34 -13.45 -6.50
CA ALA A 212 1.73 -14.49 -5.58
C ALA A 212 2.02 -13.92 -4.19
N ILE A 213 1.55 -14.63 -3.15
CA ILE A 213 1.77 -14.28 -1.76
C ILE A 213 2.37 -15.49 -1.05
N LYS A 214 3.60 -15.37 -0.57
CA LYS A 214 4.37 -16.42 0.12
C LYS A 214 4.90 -15.83 1.43
N ASP A 215 4.52 -16.41 2.57
CA ASP A 215 4.97 -15.98 3.91
C ASP A 215 4.87 -14.45 4.18
N GLY A 216 3.81 -13.82 3.66
CA GLY A 216 3.57 -12.38 3.79
C GLY A 216 4.31 -11.50 2.78
N VAL A 217 5.20 -12.08 1.96
CA VAL A 217 5.85 -11.42 0.84
C VAL A 217 4.96 -11.50 -0.39
N GLN A 218 4.66 -10.34 -0.97
CA GLN A 218 3.90 -10.22 -2.20
C GLN A 218 4.87 -10.07 -3.38
N GLY A 219 4.57 -10.80 -4.46
CA GLY A 219 5.33 -10.75 -5.70
C GLY A 219 4.48 -11.25 -6.86
N SER A 220 5.15 -11.63 -7.93
CA SER A 220 4.55 -12.21 -9.13
C SER A 220 5.11 -13.60 -9.38
N LEU A 221 4.26 -14.58 -9.63
CA LEU A 221 4.66 -15.88 -10.14
C LEU A 221 4.54 -15.84 -11.67
N ASN A 222 5.67 -15.82 -12.36
CA ASN A 222 5.75 -15.68 -13.81
C ASN A 222 6.26 -16.97 -14.45
N ALA A 223 5.64 -17.37 -15.57
CA ALA A 223 6.16 -18.45 -16.40
C ALA A 223 7.28 -17.93 -17.30
N LYS A 224 8.48 -18.51 -17.20
CA LYS A 224 9.63 -18.26 -18.09
C LYS A 224 10.22 -19.60 -18.50
N ASP A 225 10.43 -19.83 -19.80
CA ASP A 225 11.00 -21.07 -20.34
C ASP A 225 10.32 -22.35 -19.82
N ASN A 226 8.98 -22.33 -19.73
CA ASN A 226 8.15 -23.43 -19.22
C ASN A 226 8.40 -23.78 -17.74
N GLN A 227 8.98 -22.87 -16.98
CA GLN A 227 9.22 -22.95 -15.54
C GLN A 227 8.58 -21.75 -14.83
N TRP A 228 8.21 -21.92 -13.56
CA TRP A 228 7.60 -20.86 -12.77
C TRP A 228 8.64 -20.20 -11.85
N PHE A 229 8.64 -18.87 -11.84
CA PHE A 229 9.53 -18.08 -11.00
C PHE A 229 8.72 -17.12 -10.15
N PHE A 230 8.89 -17.22 -8.84
CA PHE A 230 8.35 -16.26 -7.89
C PHE A 230 9.33 -15.10 -7.78
N GLU A 231 8.90 -13.95 -8.26
CA GLU A 231 9.70 -12.75 -8.34
C GLU A 231 9.14 -11.71 -7.38
N TYR A 232 9.99 -11.21 -6.51
CA TYR A 232 9.64 -10.20 -5.52
C TYR A 232 10.82 -9.28 -5.27
N TYR A 233 10.54 -8.08 -4.77
CA TYR A 233 11.58 -7.13 -4.39
C TYR A 233 11.89 -7.25 -2.91
N GLN A 234 13.18 -7.39 -2.59
CA GLN A 234 13.69 -7.35 -1.22
C GLN A 234 14.91 -6.43 -1.18
N ASN A 235 14.85 -5.40 -0.32
CA ASN A 235 15.89 -4.36 -0.23
C ASN A 235 16.23 -3.76 -1.61
N ASP A 236 15.20 -3.40 -2.38
CA ASP A 236 15.29 -2.83 -3.73
C ASP A 236 16.02 -3.70 -4.79
N LYS A 237 16.19 -4.99 -4.50
CA LYS A 237 16.71 -5.98 -5.45
C LYS A 237 15.62 -6.94 -5.86
N LEU A 238 15.52 -7.19 -7.16
CA LEU A 238 14.68 -8.25 -7.70
C LEU A 238 15.29 -9.60 -7.29
N VAL A 239 14.55 -10.34 -6.47
CA VAL A 239 14.84 -11.73 -6.13
C VAL A 239 13.91 -12.59 -6.98
N SER A 240 14.47 -13.60 -7.63
CA SER A 240 13.75 -14.55 -8.48
C SER A 240 14.00 -15.96 -7.95
N GLU A 241 12.97 -16.58 -7.38
CA GLU A 241 13.00 -17.93 -6.84
C GLU A 241 12.29 -18.88 -7.80
N LYS A 242 12.96 -19.96 -8.21
CA LYS A 242 12.30 -21.00 -8.99
C LYS A 242 11.27 -21.73 -8.12
N VAL A 243 10.06 -21.90 -8.65
CA VAL A 243 8.96 -22.62 -8.01
C VAL A 243 8.60 -23.84 -8.84
N SER A 244 8.82 -25.03 -8.28
CA SER A 244 8.35 -26.28 -8.85
C SER A 244 6.87 -26.46 -8.51
N VAL A 245 5.97 -26.14 -9.44
CA VAL A 245 4.51 -26.25 -9.24
C VAL A 245 3.85 -27.03 -10.37
N LYS A 246 2.91 -27.88 -10.00
CA LYS A 246 1.98 -28.56 -10.92
C LYS A 246 0.58 -27.94 -10.78
N PHE A 247 0.15 -27.29 -11.86
CA PHE A 247 -1.20 -26.75 -12.00
C PHE A 247 -2.22 -27.84 -12.39
#